data_AF-A0A2K3DJ43-F1
#
_entry.id   AF-A0A2K3DJ43-F1
#
_cell.length_a   1.000
_cell.length_b   1.000
_cell.length_c   1.000
_cell.angle_alpha   90.00
_cell.angle_beta   90.00
_cell.angle_gamma   90.00
#
_symmetry.space_group_name_H-M   'P 1'
#
loop_
_entity.id
_entity.type
_entity.pdbx_description
1 polymer ?
#
loop_
_entity_poly.entity_id
_entity_poly.type
_entity_poly.pdbx_seq_one_letter_code
_entity_poly.pdbx_strand_id
1 'polypeptide(L)'
;MKNIFCEVTSDPLDISRYVELVADPGAGAISTFTGVTRNNFQGKTVIKLDYEAYTPMALKKLQELAHQVTNKWSVCKVAIAHRVGTVLVGEPSVIIAVSSAHRRESLEAVHWAIDELKASVPIWKKEFFEDGSVWKENEESRRLLAQPPAGGAVAAAVVAGAAEGGAAGAGGGR
;
A
#
# COMPACT_ATOMS: atom_id res chain seq x y z
N MET A 1 -14.04 12.16 -19.06
CA MET A 1 -13.05 11.07 -19.12
C MET A 1 -12.57 10.82 -17.69
N LYS A 2 -12.32 9.57 -17.29
CA LYS A 2 -11.95 9.29 -15.89
C LYS A 2 -10.52 9.79 -15.63
N ASN A 3 -10.36 10.67 -14.65
CA ASN A 3 -9.06 11.25 -14.24
C ASN A 3 -8.33 10.37 -13.20
N ILE A 4 -8.86 9.18 -12.91
CA ILE A 4 -8.38 8.29 -11.86
C ILE A 4 -8.19 6.89 -12.41
N PHE A 5 -7.01 6.31 -12.15
CA PHE A 5 -6.65 4.92 -12.43
C PHE A 5 -6.20 4.26 -11.13
N CYS A 6 -6.82 3.14 -10.76
CA CYS A 6 -6.41 2.36 -9.59
C CYS A 6 -6.31 0.89 -9.94
N GLU A 7 -5.27 0.22 -9.45
CA GLU A 7 -4.98 -1.17 -9.75
C GLU A 7 -4.42 -1.90 -8.53
N VAL A 8 -4.89 -3.12 -8.32
CA VAL A 8 -4.24 -4.10 -7.43
C VAL A 8 -3.97 -5.33 -8.29
N THR A 9 -2.71 -5.68 -8.46
CA THR A 9 -2.28 -6.73 -9.41
C THR A 9 -1.19 -7.61 -8.81
N SER A 10 -1.05 -8.84 -9.28
CA SER A 10 0.11 -9.69 -8.99
C SER A 10 1.30 -9.43 -9.92
N ASP A 11 1.04 -8.76 -11.04
CA ASP A 11 2.03 -8.55 -12.09
C ASP A 11 3.06 -7.48 -11.69
N PRO A 12 4.30 -7.54 -12.22
CA PRO A 12 5.28 -6.49 -12.02
C PRO A 12 4.77 -5.12 -12.45
N LEU A 13 5.10 -4.09 -11.67
CA LEU A 13 4.72 -2.72 -11.97
C LEU A 13 5.81 -2.04 -12.81
N ASP A 14 5.42 -1.44 -13.95
CA ASP A 14 6.27 -0.59 -14.77
C ASP A 14 5.89 0.88 -14.55
N ILE A 15 6.85 1.68 -14.07
CA ILE A 15 6.66 3.10 -13.83
C ILE A 15 6.24 3.87 -15.09
N SER A 16 6.76 3.49 -16.26
CA SER A 16 6.50 4.17 -17.53
C SER A 16 5.00 4.13 -17.87
N ARG A 17 4.37 2.95 -17.68
CA ARG A 17 2.92 2.76 -17.86
C ARG A 17 2.11 3.75 -17.02
N TYR A 18 2.48 3.95 -15.76
CA TYR A 18 1.71 4.85 -14.88
C TYR A 18 1.97 6.33 -15.13
N VAL A 19 3.17 6.70 -15.59
CA VAL A 19 3.46 8.05 -16.08
C VAL A 19 2.62 8.37 -17.32
N GLU A 20 2.51 7.43 -18.26
CA GLU A 20 1.69 7.57 -19.47
C GLU A 20 0.20 7.70 -19.14
N LEU A 21 -0.33 6.91 -18.20
CA LEU A 21 -1.72 6.99 -17.76
C LEU A 21 -2.12 8.37 -17.23
N VAL A 22 -1.18 9.06 -16.57
CA VAL A 22 -1.42 10.40 -16.00
C VAL A 22 -0.99 11.54 -16.91
N ALA A 23 -0.35 11.26 -18.05
CA ALA A 23 -0.01 12.28 -19.02
C ALA A 23 -1.26 13.02 -19.51
N ASP A 24 -1.19 14.35 -19.57
CA ASP A 24 -2.30 15.20 -19.97
C ASP A 24 -1.77 16.48 -20.63
N PRO A 25 -2.37 16.98 -21.73
CA PRO A 25 -1.94 18.23 -22.36
C PRO A 25 -1.97 19.46 -21.43
N GLY A 26 -2.80 19.45 -20.38
CA GLY A 26 -2.84 20.50 -19.37
C GLY A 26 -1.84 20.33 -18.23
N ALA A 27 -1.08 19.22 -18.19
CA ALA A 27 -0.11 18.97 -17.13
C ALA A 27 1.25 19.57 -17.48
N GLY A 28 1.72 20.50 -16.63
CA GLY A 28 3.09 21.01 -16.66
C GLY A 28 4.04 20.23 -15.74
N ALA A 29 3.52 19.28 -14.95
CA ALA A 29 4.29 18.42 -14.08
C ALA A 29 3.64 17.05 -13.90
N ILE A 30 4.49 16.03 -13.75
CA ILE A 30 4.13 14.70 -13.26
C ILE A 30 5.07 14.39 -12.10
N SER A 31 4.52 13.95 -10.97
CA SER A 31 5.29 13.48 -9.84
C SER A 31 4.94 12.02 -9.56
N THR A 32 5.96 11.24 -9.21
CA THR A 32 5.80 9.81 -8.95
C THR A 32 6.44 9.42 -7.64
N PHE A 33 5.82 8.48 -6.94
CA PHE A 33 6.45 7.70 -5.87
C PHE A 33 6.47 6.23 -6.28
N THR A 34 7.62 5.58 -6.05
CA THR A 34 7.82 4.16 -6.30
C THR A 34 8.35 3.52 -5.04
N GLY A 35 7.54 2.69 -4.37
CA GLY A 35 7.98 1.91 -3.22
C GLY A 35 8.71 0.67 -3.70
N VAL A 36 10.02 0.61 -3.47
CA VAL A 36 10.88 -0.50 -3.92
C VAL A 36 11.30 -1.37 -2.72
N THR A 37 11.27 -2.69 -2.91
CA THR A 37 11.74 -3.64 -1.90
C THR A 37 13.24 -3.48 -1.66
N ARG A 38 13.61 -3.22 -0.40
CA ARG A 38 15.01 -3.11 0.04
C ARG A 38 15.57 -4.47 0.40
N ASN A 39 16.89 -4.63 0.27
CA ASN A 39 17.61 -5.86 0.60
C ASN A 39 17.95 -6.02 2.09
N ASN A 40 17.55 -5.07 2.94
CA ASN A 40 17.87 -5.12 4.36
C ASN A 40 16.74 -4.54 5.23
N PHE A 41 16.60 -5.10 6.42
CA PHE A 41 15.73 -4.58 7.47
C PHE A 41 16.30 -4.95 8.85
N GLN A 42 16.52 -3.95 9.72
CA GLN A 42 17.07 -4.13 11.08
C GLN A 42 18.33 -5.01 11.14
N GLY A 43 19.24 -4.84 10.18
CA GLY A 43 20.50 -5.61 10.12
C GLY A 43 20.38 -7.02 9.53
N LYS A 44 19.19 -7.47 9.13
CA LYS A 44 18.97 -8.74 8.43
C LYS A 44 18.87 -8.55 6.92
N THR A 45 19.38 -9.52 6.17
CA THR A 45 19.23 -9.60 4.70
C THR A 45 17.81 -10.01 4.34
N VAL A 46 17.10 -9.15 3.63
CA VAL A 46 15.75 -9.42 3.08
C VAL A 46 15.91 -9.99 1.67
N ILE A 47 15.22 -11.10 1.39
CA ILE A 47 15.25 -11.77 0.09
C ILE A 47 14.06 -11.33 -0.78
N LYS A 48 12.88 -11.23 -0.15
CA LYS A 48 11.63 -10.86 -0.81
C LYS A 48 10.61 -10.34 0.20
N LEU A 49 9.58 -9.69 -0.33
CA LEU A 49 8.34 -9.41 0.38
C LEU A 49 7.22 -10.23 -0.25
N ASP A 50 6.32 -10.76 0.56
CA ASP A 50 5.02 -11.24 0.08
C ASP A 50 3.93 -10.29 0.59
N TYR A 51 3.11 -9.81 -0.34
CA TYR A 51 2.00 -8.90 -0.06
C TYR A 51 0.67 -9.62 -0.18
N GLU A 52 -0.19 -9.45 0.81
CA GLU A 52 -1.56 -9.99 0.81
C GLU A 52 -2.58 -8.86 0.97
N ALA A 53 -3.73 -9.00 0.34
CA ALA A 53 -4.82 -8.03 0.42
C ALA A 53 -6.17 -8.69 0.17
N TYR A 54 -7.22 -8.16 0.80
CA TYR A 54 -8.58 -8.39 0.30
C TYR A 54 -8.82 -7.46 -0.90
N THR A 55 -8.45 -7.95 -2.09
CA THR A 55 -8.33 -7.16 -3.32
C THR A 55 -9.53 -6.23 -3.61
N PRO A 56 -10.80 -6.68 -3.54
CA PRO A 56 -11.95 -5.79 -3.77
C PRO A 56 -11.99 -4.58 -2.83
N MET A 57 -11.66 -4.78 -1.55
CA MET A 57 -11.64 -3.70 -0.55
C MET A 57 -10.43 -2.80 -0.72
N ALA A 58 -9.25 -3.38 -0.98
CA ALA A 58 -8.03 -2.62 -1.25
C ALA A 58 -8.23 -1.69 -2.47
N LEU A 59 -8.76 -2.23 -3.58
CA LEU A 59 -9.05 -1.45 -4.78
C LEU A 59 -10.05 -0.32 -4.50
N LYS A 60 -11.12 -0.60 -3.75
CA LYS A 60 -12.10 0.42 -3.33
C LYS A 60 -11.42 1.54 -2.52
N LYS A 61 -10.54 1.19 -1.57
CA LYS A 61 -9.80 2.15 -0.75
C LYS A 61 -8.81 2.99 -1.56
N LEU A 62 -8.12 2.39 -2.54
CA LEU A 62 -7.27 3.13 -3.47
C LEU A 62 -8.07 4.14 -4.30
N GLN A 63 -9.28 3.76 -4.75
CA GLN A 63 -10.17 4.67 -5.46
C GLN A 63 -10.62 5.81 -4.54
N GLU A 64 -11.05 5.53 -3.32
CA GLU A 64 -11.42 6.57 -2.33
C GLU A 64 -10.26 7.54 -2.08
N LEU A 65 -9.03 7.03 -1.94
CA LEU A 65 -7.81 7.82 -1.80
C LEU A 65 -7.56 8.72 -3.02
N ALA A 66 -7.65 8.18 -4.23
CA ALA A 66 -7.45 8.94 -5.45
C ALA A 66 -8.50 10.06 -5.62
N HIS A 67 -9.75 9.81 -5.23
CA HIS A 67 -10.79 10.85 -5.22
C HIS A 67 -10.46 11.96 -4.22
N GLN A 68 -9.93 11.62 -3.03
CA GLN A 68 -9.49 12.62 -2.07
C GLN A 68 -8.36 13.48 -2.64
N VAL A 69 -7.41 12.90 -3.36
CA VAL A 69 -6.36 13.65 -4.08
C VAL A 69 -6.99 14.66 -5.04
N THR A 70 -7.92 14.22 -5.90
CA THR A 70 -8.57 15.13 -6.86
C THR A 70 -9.43 16.22 -6.23
N ASN A 71 -9.88 16.02 -4.97
CA ASN A 71 -10.66 17.00 -4.23
C ASN A 71 -9.79 18.00 -3.47
N LYS A 72 -8.58 17.61 -3.05
CA LYS A 72 -7.68 18.46 -2.24
C LYS A 72 -6.73 19.31 -3.08
N TRP A 73 -6.32 18.82 -4.25
CA TRP A 73 -5.34 19.48 -5.11
C TRP A 73 -5.86 19.69 -6.52
N SER A 74 -5.37 20.73 -7.20
CA SER A 74 -5.69 20.97 -8.60
C SER A 74 -4.81 20.08 -9.50
N VAL A 75 -5.23 18.83 -9.64
CA VAL A 75 -4.53 17.79 -10.42
C VAL A 75 -5.27 17.47 -11.72
N CYS A 76 -4.53 17.06 -12.75
CA CYS A 76 -5.08 16.63 -14.03
C CYS A 76 -5.53 15.16 -13.93
N LYS A 77 -4.62 14.26 -13.54
CA LYS A 77 -4.87 12.82 -13.43
C LYS A 77 -4.11 12.19 -12.26
N VAL A 78 -4.64 11.08 -11.75
CA VAL A 78 -4.08 10.29 -10.65
C VAL A 78 -4.04 8.82 -11.04
N ALA A 79 -2.91 8.16 -10.81
CA ALA A 79 -2.77 6.71 -10.92
C ALA A 79 -2.18 6.14 -9.63
N ILE A 80 -2.79 5.10 -9.08
CA ILE A 80 -2.30 4.40 -7.89
C ILE A 80 -2.37 2.88 -8.13
N ALA A 81 -1.21 2.22 -8.09
CA ALA A 81 -1.13 0.77 -8.25
C ALA A 81 -0.38 0.14 -7.09
N HIS A 82 -0.87 -1.01 -6.63
CA HIS A 82 -0.18 -1.82 -5.63
C HIS A 82 -0.07 -3.26 -6.11
N ARG A 83 1.14 -3.82 -6.00
CA ARG A 83 1.43 -5.21 -6.30
C ARG A 83 1.15 -6.10 -5.09
N VAL A 84 0.48 -7.22 -5.31
CA VAL A 84 0.28 -8.31 -4.34
C VAL A 84 1.07 -9.54 -4.76
N GLY A 85 1.20 -10.51 -3.87
CA GLY A 85 2.06 -11.68 -4.07
C GLY A 85 3.53 -11.35 -3.82
N THR A 86 4.41 -12.16 -4.41
CA THR A 86 5.86 -12.03 -4.21
C THR A 86 6.45 -10.85 -4.98
N VAL A 87 7.21 -10.02 -4.27
CA VAL A 87 7.98 -8.88 -4.79
C VAL A 87 9.42 -9.04 -4.36
N LEU A 88 10.33 -9.17 -5.33
CA LEU A 88 11.75 -9.35 -5.07
C LEU A 88 12.42 -8.04 -4.69
N VAL A 89 13.61 -8.14 -4.09
CA VAL A 89 14.50 -6.99 -3.86
C VAL A 89 14.74 -6.22 -5.17
N GLY A 90 14.62 -4.90 -5.10
CA GLY A 90 14.78 -4.01 -6.26
C GLY A 90 13.51 -3.85 -7.09
N GLU A 91 12.46 -4.62 -6.84
CA GLU A 91 11.19 -4.50 -7.56
C GLU A 91 10.22 -3.51 -6.88
N PRO A 92 9.38 -2.80 -7.65
CA PRO A 92 8.31 -1.97 -7.10
C PRO A 92 7.16 -2.81 -6.52
N SER A 93 6.72 -2.44 -5.32
CA SER A 93 5.47 -2.93 -4.72
C SER A 93 4.32 -1.93 -4.81
N VAL A 94 4.61 -0.64 -4.96
CA VAL A 94 3.60 0.40 -5.09
C VAL A 94 4.08 1.52 -6.02
N ILE A 95 3.18 2.03 -6.85
CA ILE A 95 3.40 3.20 -7.69
C ILE A 95 2.26 4.18 -7.49
N ILE A 96 2.59 5.44 -7.22
CA ILE A 96 1.66 6.58 -7.25
C ILE A 96 2.19 7.55 -8.29
N ALA A 97 1.35 7.96 -9.24
CA ALA A 97 1.66 8.99 -10.21
C ALA A 97 0.54 10.04 -10.20
N VAL A 98 0.91 11.32 -10.17
CA VAL A 98 -0.03 12.44 -10.17
C VAL A 98 0.48 13.50 -11.13
N SER A 99 -0.40 13.99 -11.99
CA SER A 99 -0.11 15.10 -12.91
C SER A 99 -0.87 16.36 -12.52
N SER A 100 -0.28 17.53 -12.76
CA SER A 100 -0.88 18.84 -12.48
C SER A 100 -0.31 19.92 -13.39
N ALA A 101 -0.99 21.07 -13.47
CA ALA A 101 -0.49 22.22 -14.23
C ALA A 101 0.85 22.75 -13.70
N HIS A 102 1.06 22.69 -12.38
CA HIS A 102 2.28 23.13 -11.72
C HIS A 102 2.78 22.11 -10.70
N ARG A 103 4.11 21.97 -10.60
CA ARG A 103 4.81 20.96 -9.79
C ARG A 103 4.38 20.85 -8.32
N ARG A 104 3.91 21.94 -7.70
CA ARG A 104 3.59 21.97 -6.28
C ARG A 104 2.49 20.96 -5.94
N GLU A 105 1.39 21.03 -6.70
CA GLU A 105 0.20 20.20 -6.48
C GLU A 105 0.54 18.70 -6.60
N SER A 106 1.25 18.30 -7.65
CA SER A 106 1.61 16.89 -7.85
C SER A 106 2.57 16.37 -6.79
N LEU A 107 3.55 17.16 -6.35
CA LEU A 107 4.50 16.76 -5.31
C LEU A 107 3.81 16.59 -3.95
N GLU A 108 3.01 17.56 -3.54
CA GLU A 108 2.27 17.49 -2.26
C GLU A 108 1.23 16.34 -2.28
N ALA A 109 0.52 16.16 -3.39
CA ALA A 109 -0.45 15.09 -3.56
C ALA A 109 0.18 13.70 -3.47
N VAL A 110 1.33 13.47 -4.12
CA VAL A 110 2.05 12.18 -4.08
C VAL A 110 2.52 11.86 -2.67
N HIS A 111 3.12 12.83 -1.99
CA HIS A 111 3.58 12.67 -0.60
C HIS A 111 2.41 12.31 0.32
N TRP A 112 1.32 13.06 0.24
CA TRP A 112 0.15 12.78 1.07
C TRP A 112 -0.48 11.42 0.74
N ALA A 113 -0.56 11.06 -0.55
CA ALA A 113 -1.18 9.82 -0.98
C ALA A 113 -0.45 8.57 -0.46
N ILE A 114 0.90 8.58 -0.41
CA ILE A 114 1.63 7.42 0.13
C ILE A 114 1.41 7.26 1.64
N ASP A 115 1.40 8.37 2.38
CA ASP A 115 1.17 8.34 3.84
C ASP A 115 -0.23 7.77 4.15
N GLU A 116 -1.25 8.27 3.45
CA GLU A 116 -2.63 7.81 3.65
C GLU A 116 -2.89 6.41 3.11
N LEU A 117 -2.23 6.00 2.02
CA LEU A 117 -2.28 4.62 1.53
C LEU A 117 -1.82 3.66 2.62
N LYS A 118 -0.64 3.90 3.19
CA LYS A 118 -0.08 3.03 4.23
C LYS A 118 -0.91 3.01 5.51
N ALA A 119 -1.56 4.14 5.83
CA ALA A 119 -2.43 4.22 6.99
C ALA A 119 -3.75 3.47 6.80
N SER A 120 -4.39 3.58 5.63
CA SER A 120 -5.81 3.25 5.47
C SER A 120 -6.14 2.07 4.55
N VAL A 121 -5.20 1.64 3.70
CA VAL A 121 -5.46 0.59 2.71
C VAL A 121 -5.06 -0.77 3.29
N PRO A 122 -5.99 -1.75 3.34
CA PRO A 122 -5.75 -3.05 3.98
C PRO A 122 -4.89 -3.97 3.09
N ILE A 123 -3.59 -3.69 3.09
CA ILE A 123 -2.55 -4.49 2.43
C ILE A 123 -1.48 -4.80 3.46
N TRP A 124 -1.20 -6.10 3.64
CA TRP A 124 -0.25 -6.60 4.63
C TRP A 124 0.99 -7.10 3.92
N LYS A 125 2.16 -6.93 4.56
CA LYS A 125 3.43 -7.40 4.04
C LYS A 125 4.06 -8.42 4.98
N LYS A 126 4.64 -9.47 4.41
CA LYS A 126 5.49 -10.43 5.08
C LYS A 126 6.91 -10.32 4.55
N GLU A 127 7.87 -10.11 5.45
CA GLU A 127 9.29 -10.03 5.12
C GLU A 127 9.90 -11.42 5.21
N PHE A 128 10.64 -11.83 4.17
CA PHE A 128 11.40 -13.08 4.16
C PHE A 128 12.90 -12.79 4.22
N PHE A 129 13.57 -13.45 5.15
CA PHE A 129 14.99 -13.39 5.41
C PHE A 129 15.63 -14.75 5.10
N GLU A 130 16.97 -14.81 5.10
CA GLU A 130 17.70 -16.08 4.95
C GLU A 130 17.37 -17.09 6.08
N ASP A 131 17.02 -16.59 7.27
CA ASP A 131 16.82 -17.38 8.49
C ASP A 131 15.34 -17.51 8.92
N GLY A 132 14.37 -16.96 8.17
CA GLY A 132 12.96 -17.02 8.55
C GLY A 132 12.07 -15.97 7.88
N SER A 133 10.87 -15.74 8.45
CA SER A 133 9.93 -14.71 7.95
C SER A 133 9.14 -14.04 9.06
N VAL A 134 8.77 -12.78 8.88
CA VAL A 134 8.04 -11.97 9.87
C VAL A 134 6.94 -11.15 9.18
N TRP A 135 5.73 -11.17 9.73
CA TRP A 135 4.65 -10.27 9.32
C TRP A 135 4.89 -8.87 9.88
N LYS A 136 4.66 -7.84 9.06
CA LYS A 136 4.80 -6.45 9.47
C LYS A 136 3.48 -5.72 9.35
N GLU A 137 3.16 -5.00 10.41
CA GLU A 137 2.12 -3.99 10.43
C GLU A 137 2.70 -2.66 9.89
N ASN A 138 1.86 -1.84 9.26
CA ASN A 138 2.24 -0.48 8.87
C ASN A 138 2.13 0.42 10.10
N GLU A 139 3.22 1.10 10.49
CA GLU A 139 3.22 2.00 11.65
C GLU A 139 2.23 3.16 11.47
N GLU A 140 2.02 3.57 10.22
CA GLU A 140 1.13 4.66 9.83
C GLU A 140 -0.36 4.36 10.16
N SER A 141 -0.76 3.09 10.26
CA SER A 141 -2.13 2.70 10.62
C SER A 141 -2.53 3.16 12.04
N ARG A 142 -1.53 3.33 12.93
CA ARG A 142 -1.74 3.78 14.31
C ARG A 142 -2.38 5.16 14.39
N ARG A 143 -2.17 6.01 13.37
CA ARG A 143 -2.81 7.34 13.28
C ARG A 143 -4.32 7.25 13.14
N LEU A 144 -4.85 6.18 12.54
CA LEU A 144 -6.30 5.96 12.42
C LEU A 144 -6.89 5.38 13.70
N LEU A 145 -6.15 4.54 14.42
CA LEU A 145 -6.58 4.00 15.72
C LEU A 145 -6.60 5.05 16.83
N ALA A 146 -5.84 6.14 16.69
CA ALA A 146 -5.76 7.24 17.64
C ALA A 146 -6.86 8.31 17.47
N GLN A 147 -7.70 8.22 16.43
CA GLN A 147 -8.81 9.15 16.21
C GLN A 147 -10.12 8.55 16.73
N PRO A 148 -10.94 9.28 17.51
CA PRO A 148 -12.24 8.77 17.94
C PRO A 148 -13.10 8.49 16.69
N PRO A 149 -13.86 7.38 16.65
CA PRO A 149 -14.64 7.01 15.49
C PRO A 149 -15.65 8.13 15.18
N ALA A 150 -15.59 8.67 13.96
CA ALA A 150 -16.61 9.55 13.43
C ALA A 150 -17.87 8.73 13.13
N GLY A 151 -18.82 8.76 14.06
CA GLY A 151 -20.15 8.14 13.89
C GLY A 151 -20.20 6.68 14.36
N GLY A 152 -21.23 6.38 15.15
CA GLY A 152 -21.34 5.17 15.96
C GLY A 152 -21.49 3.85 15.20
N ALA A 153 -21.09 2.80 15.94
CA ALA A 153 -21.32 1.37 15.74
C ALA A 153 -20.73 0.72 14.48
N VAL A 154 -19.60 0.03 14.70
CA VAL A 154 -19.35 -1.42 14.54
C VAL A 154 -17.97 -1.65 13.93
N ALA A 155 -16.99 -2.04 14.76
CA ALA A 155 -15.91 -2.98 14.41
C ALA A 155 -14.93 -3.14 15.59
N ALA A 156 -15.26 -4.03 16.52
CA ALA A 156 -14.31 -4.57 17.49
C ALA A 156 -14.55 -6.07 17.61
N ALA A 157 -14.28 -6.82 16.53
CA ALA A 157 -14.20 -8.28 16.57
C ALA A 157 -13.65 -8.84 15.24
N VAL A 158 -12.34 -8.71 15.00
CA VAL A 158 -11.49 -9.75 14.36
C VAL A 158 -10.04 -9.49 14.78
N VAL A 159 -9.74 -9.48 16.08
CA VAL A 159 -8.36 -9.41 16.60
C VAL A 159 -8.28 -10.35 17.78
N ALA A 160 -7.96 -11.62 17.50
CA ALA A 160 -7.47 -12.68 18.41
C ALA A 160 -7.97 -14.05 17.90
N GLY A 161 -7.27 -14.63 16.91
CA GLY A 161 -7.69 -15.93 16.39
C GLY A 161 -6.76 -16.51 15.33
N ALA A 162 -5.44 -16.46 15.54
CA ALA A 162 -4.48 -17.20 14.72
C ALA A 162 -3.13 -17.43 15.42
N ALA A 163 -3.13 -17.49 16.75
CA ALA A 163 -1.97 -17.88 17.55
C ALA A 163 -2.43 -18.87 18.60
N GLU A 164 -2.68 -20.11 18.18
CA GLU A 164 -2.40 -21.34 18.94
C GLU A 164 -2.83 -22.54 18.10
N GLY A 165 -1.85 -23.22 17.51
CA GLY A 165 -2.04 -24.39 16.69
C GLY A 165 -0.70 -25.09 16.51
N GLY A 166 -0.23 -25.79 17.55
CA GLY A 166 0.91 -26.69 17.41
C GLY A 166 1.65 -26.99 18.71
N ALA A 167 1.19 -28.00 19.45
CA ALA A 167 2.06 -28.95 20.16
C ALA A 167 1.25 -30.18 20.60
N ALA A 168 1.22 -31.19 19.72
CA ALA A 168 1.05 -32.57 20.14
C ALA A 168 2.36 -33.03 20.81
N GLY A 169 2.28 -33.65 21.98
CA GLY A 169 3.44 -34.17 22.71
C GLY A 169 3.02 -35.03 23.90
N ALA A 170 3.41 -36.30 23.87
CA ALA A 170 2.98 -37.40 24.72
C ALA A 170 3.58 -37.44 26.14
N GLY A 171 2.97 -38.28 26.99
CA GLY A 171 3.54 -38.86 28.23
C GLY A 171 2.57 -38.71 29.41
N GLY A 172 2.12 -39.73 30.17
CA GLY A 172 2.60 -41.09 30.38
C GLY A 172 2.65 -41.33 31.90
N GLY A 173 1.81 -42.25 32.42
CA GLY A 173 1.87 -42.79 33.79
C GLY A 173 1.00 -42.05 34.82
N ARG A 174 0.28 -42.70 35.74
CA ARG A 174 0.11 -44.11 36.13
C ARG A 174 -1.34 -44.32 36.57
#